data_AF-A0A974PBU9-F1
#
_entry.id   AF-A0A974PBU9-F1
#
_cell.length_a   1.000
_cell.length_b   1.000
_cell.length_c   1.000
_cell.angle_alpha   90.00
_cell.angle_beta   90.00
_cell.angle_gamma   90.00
#
_symmetry.space_group_name_H-M   'P 1'
#
loop_
_entity.id
_entity.type
_entity.pdbx_description
1 polymer ?
#
loop_
_entity_poly.entity_id
_entity_poly.type
_entity_poly.pdbx_seq_one_letter_code
_entity_poly.pdbx_strand_id
1 'polypeptide(L)' 'MDYDFMADKFILAGGNIKNIALNAAFYAAHEGCPIGMKQIMLAAKREYLKLGRTFLQSDYAPYHKLIEVK' A
#
# COMPACT_ATOMS: atom_id res chain seq x y z
N MET A 1 3.42 1.73 12.16
CA MET A 1 3.65 0.97 10.91
C MET A 1 3.75 -0.49 11.29
N ASP A 2 3.17 -1.39 10.51
CA ASP A 2 3.28 -2.84 10.72
C ASP A 2 4.21 -3.43 9.67
N TYR A 3 5.49 -3.55 10.04
CA TYR A 3 6.53 -3.98 9.12
C TYR A 3 6.52 -5.49 8.88
N ASP A 4 6.09 -6.29 9.87
CA ASP A 4 6.01 -7.75 9.75
C ASP A 4 4.96 -8.13 8.71
N PHE A 5 3.79 -7.48 8.76
CA PHE A 5 2.77 -7.64 7.73
C PHE A 5 3.28 -7.24 6.34
N MET A 6 3.96 -6.10 6.22
CA MET A 6 4.48 -5.61 4.94
C MET A 6 5.54 -6.56 4.36
N ALA A 7 6.42 -7.12 5.22
CA ALA A 7 7.43 -8.08 4.81
C ALA A 7 6.82 -9.39 4.29
N ASP A 8 5.74 -9.88 4.93
CA ASP A 8 5.04 -11.09 4.51
C ASP A 8 4.24 -10.89 3.21
N LYS A 9 3.55 -9.75 3.06
CA LYS A 9 2.65 -9.53 1.92
C LYS A 9 3.29 -8.93 0.69
N PHE A 10 4.30 -8.08 0.83
CA PHE A 10 4.84 -7.33 -0.31
C PHE A 10 5.95 -8.12 -1.01
N ILE A 11 5.58 -9.27 -1.59
CA ILE A 11 6.46 -10.09 -2.42
C ILE A 11 6.63 -9.43 -3.81
N LEU A 12 7.45 -8.39 -3.81
CA LEU A 12 7.71 -7.49 -4.92
C LEU A 12 9.21 -7.21 -5.06
N ALA A 13 9.65 -6.81 -6.25
CA ALA A 13 11.01 -6.34 -6.44
C ALA A 13 11.24 -5.01 -5.69
N GLY A 14 12.50 -4.74 -5.31
CA GLY A 14 12.86 -3.52 -4.56
C GLY A 14 12.46 -2.22 -5.28
N GLY A 15 12.44 -2.21 -6.61
CA GLY A 15 11.95 -1.08 -7.40
C GLY A 15 10.47 -0.77 -7.14
N ASN A 16 9.63 -1.79 -7.03
CA ASN A 16 8.21 -1.63 -6.70
C ASN A 16 8.03 -1.18 -5.24
N ILE A 17 8.83 -1.71 -4.31
CA ILE A 17 8.78 -1.28 -2.89
C ILE A 17 9.12 0.22 -2.78
N LYS A 18 10.15 0.69 -3.50
CA LYS A 18 10.48 2.12 -3.58
C LYS A 18 9.32 2.95 -4.14
N ASN A 19 8.68 2.47 -5.20
CA ASN A 19 7.52 3.14 -5.79
C ASN A 19 6.35 3.21 -4.82
N ILE A 20 6.12 2.18 -4.01
CA ILE A 20 5.08 2.17 -2.96
C ILE A 20 5.40 3.24 -1.92
N ALA A 21 6.63 3.29 -1.40
CA ALA A 21 7.03 4.29 -0.41
C ALA A 21 6.87 5.73 -0.94
N LEU A 22 7.27 5.97 -2.19
CA LEU A 22 7.13 7.28 -2.83
C LEU A 22 5.66 7.67 -3.03
N ASN A 23 4.82 6.76 -3.53
CA ASN A 23 3.40 7.04 -3.71
C ASN A 23 2.67 7.23 -2.37
N ALA A 24 3.06 6.50 -1.32
CA ALA A 24 2.52 6.68 0.03
C ALA A 24 2.83 8.09 0.56
N ALA A 25 4.03 8.61 0.30
CA ALA A 25 4.40 9.98 0.64
C ALA A 25 3.54 11.01 -0.12
N PHE A 26 3.23 10.77 -1.40
CA PHE A 26 2.31 11.65 -2.14
C PHE A 26 0.89 11.64 -1.58
N TYR A 27 0.36 10.46 -1.20
CA TYR A 27 -0.95 10.38 -0.53
C TYR A 27 -0.95 11.13 0.80
N ALA A 28 0.07 10.93 1.62
CA ALA A 28 0.22 11.60 2.91
C ALA A 28 0.32 13.13 2.76
N ALA A 29 1.12 13.59 1.80
CA ALA A 29 1.26 15.01 1.49
C ALA A 29 -0.05 15.63 1.01
N HIS A 30 -0.82 14.91 0.18
CA HIS A 30 -2.13 15.37 -0.28
C HIS A 30 -3.15 15.47 0.85
N GLU A 31 -3.14 14.52 1.79
CA GLU A 31 -4.03 14.51 2.95
C GLU A 31 -3.53 15.41 4.10
N GLY A 32 -2.33 16.02 3.98
CA GLY A 32 -1.72 16.83 5.04
C GLY A 32 -1.42 16.04 6.32
N CYS A 33 -1.18 14.73 6.22
CA CYS A 33 -1.00 13.83 7.35
C CYS A 33 0.37 13.10 7.30
N PRO A 34 0.85 12.54 8.42
CA PRO A 34 2.00 11.64 8.41
C PRO A 34 1.72 10.37 7.61
N ILE A 35 2.77 9.74 7.07
CA ILE A 35 2.64 8.46 6.37
C ILE A 35 2.21 7.38 7.35
N GLY A 36 1.04 6.78 7.11
CA GLY A 36 0.51 5.65 7.86
C GLY A 36 0.21 4.43 6.99
N MET A 37 -0.35 3.40 7.62
CA MET A 37 -0.75 2.17 6.91
C MET A 37 -1.77 2.47 5.81
N LYS A 38 -2.72 3.39 6.02
CA LYS A 38 -3.70 3.77 4.98
C LYS A 38 -3.02 4.18 3.67
N GLN A 39 -2.05 5.10 3.73
CA GLN A 39 -1.36 5.64 2.56
C GLN A 39 -0.45 4.60 1.90
N ILE A 40 0.22 3.77 2.69
CA ILE A 40 1.02 2.64 2.17
C ILE A 40 0.14 1.65 1.43
N MET A 41 -1.02 1.32 1.98
CA MET A 41 -1.89 0.29 1.44
C MET A 41 -2.59 0.78 0.15
N LEU A 42 -2.94 2.06 0.07
CA LEU A 42 -3.37 2.72 -1.18
C LEU A 42 -2.26 2.68 -2.26
N ALA A 43 -1.02 2.98 -1.87
CA ALA A 43 0.12 2.93 -2.78
C ALA A 43 0.44 1.51 -3.27
N ALA A 44 0.39 0.52 -2.36
CA ALA A 44 0.53 -0.89 -2.70
C ALA A 44 -0.56 -1.33 -3.69
N LYS A 45 -1.83 -0.95 -3.46
CA LYS A 45 -2.96 -1.21 -4.38
C LYS A 45 -2.65 -0.76 -5.78
N ARG A 46 -2.21 0.50 -5.89
CA ARG A 46 -1.88 1.08 -7.18
C ARG A 46 -0.69 0.39 -7.85
N GLU A 47 0.33 0.01 -7.10
CA GLU A 47 1.52 -0.65 -7.66
C GLU A 47 1.21 -2.07 -8.16
N TYR A 48 0.42 -2.86 -7.42
CA TYR A 48 -0.01 -4.19 -7.88
C TYR A 48 -0.92 -4.12 -9.11
N LEU A 49 -1.82 -3.12 -9.19
CA LEU A 49 -2.63 -2.89 -10.38
C LEU A 49 -1.77 -2.58 -11.62
N LYS A 50 -0.69 -1.80 -11.48
CA LYS A 50 0.26 -1.56 -12.59
C LYS A 50 0.97 -2.84 -13.04
N LEU A 51 1.21 -3.77 -12.12
CA LEU A 51 1.81 -5.07 -12.41
C LEU A 51 0.81 -6.07 -13.02
N GLY A 52 -0.46 -5.69 -13.20
CA GLY A 52 -1.51 -6.58 -13.68
C GLY A 52 -1.87 -7.70 -12.70
N ARG A 53 -1.51 -7.55 -11.41
CA ARG A 53 -1.83 -8.51 -10.36
C ARG A 53 -3.17 -8.17 -9.73
N THR A 54 -4.01 -9.18 -9.52
CA THR A 54 -5.26 -9.02 -8.76
C THR A 54 -4.93 -8.62 -7.32
N PHE A 55 -5.60 -7.58 -6.82
CA PHE A 55 -5.41 -7.04 -5.48
C PHE A 55 -6.64 -7.41 -4.63
N LEU A 56 -6.64 -8.60 -4.02
CA LEU A 56 -7.79 -9.11 -3.28
C LEU A 56 -7.84 -8.53 -1.85
N GLN A 57 -9.02 -8.46 -1.25
CA GLN A 57 -9.17 -8.05 0.16
C GLN A 57 -8.32 -8.92 1.11
N SER A 58 -8.19 -10.21 0.81
CA SER A 58 -7.42 -11.18 1.60
C SER A 58 -5.93 -10.84 1.64
N ASP A 59 -5.40 -10.25 0.56
CA ASP A 59 -3.98 -9.92 0.44
C ASP A 59 -3.58 -8.77 1.37
N TYR A 60 -4.57 -8.01 1.85
CA TYR A 60 -4.40 -6.78 2.63
C TYR A 60 -5.16 -6.77 3.95
N ALA A 61 -5.75 -7.90 4.36
CA ALA A 61 -6.34 -8.03 5.69
C ALA A 61 -5.23 -7.94 6.76
N PRO A 62 -5.44 -7.19 7.87
CA PRO A 62 -6.70 -6.58 8.32
C PRO A 62 -6.95 -5.16 7.78
N TYR A 63 -6.01 -4.58 7.04
CA TYR A 63 -6.03 -3.19 6.58
C TYR A 63 -6.96 -2.89 5.41
N HIS A 64 -7.65 -3.90 4.84
CA HIS A 64 -8.61 -3.71 3.74
C HIS A 64 -9.63 -2.59 4.02
N LYS A 65 -10.11 -2.47 5.27
CA LYS A 65 -11.06 -1.43 5.70
C LYS A 65 -10.53 0.00 5.59
N LEU A 66 -9.21 0.19 5.54
CA LEU A 66 -8.59 1.52 5.40
C LEU A 66 -8.60 2.02 3.95
N ILE A 67 -8.77 1.12 2.99
CA ILE A 67 -8.62 1.37 1.55
C ILE A 67 -9.99 1.34 0.83
N GLU A 68 -11.01 0.76 1.46
CA GLU A 68 -12.37 0.76 0.93
C GLU A 68 -13.03 2.12 1.14
N VAL A 69 -13.16 2.86 0.04
CA VAL A 69 -14.08 3.98 -0.05
C VAL A 69 -15.48 3.35 -0.27
N LYS A 70 -16.44 3.69 0.59
CA LYS A 70 -17.85 3.39 0.35
C LYS A 70 -18.34 4.01 -0.94
#